data_AF-A0A9E3IB87-F1
#
_entry.id   AF-A0A9E3IB87-F1
#
_cell.length_a   1.000
_cell.length_b   1.000
_cell.length_c   1.000
_cell.angle_alpha   90.00
_cell.angle_beta   90.00
_cell.angle_gamma   90.00
#
_symmetry.space_group_name_H-M   'P 1'
#
loop_
_entity.id
_entity.type
_entity.pdbx_description
1 polymer ?
#
loop_
_entity_poly.entity_id
_entity_poly.type
_entity_poly.pdbx_seq_one_letter_code
_entity_poly.pdbx_strand_id
1 'polypeptide(L)' 'DWRRRIADIAHAQGVSDRVDLIDGGDLDRLIARAVGVVTVNSTVGLTALLAAKPVISCSAQNRVALRATSDGNSF' A
#
# COMPACT_ATOMS: atom_id res chain seq x y z
N ASP A 1 -7.63 19.07 -7.68
CA ASP A 1 -7.02 18.14 -8.65
C ASP A 1 -6.13 17.14 -7.92
N TRP A 2 -6.60 15.88 -7.84
CA TRP A 2 -5.85 14.81 -7.17
C TRP A 2 -4.63 14.37 -7.97
N ARG A 3 -4.65 14.47 -9.31
CA ARG A 3 -3.51 14.09 -10.16
C ARG A 3 -2.29 14.93 -9.83
N ARG A 4 -2.48 16.25 -9.81
CA ARG A 4 -1.41 17.21 -9.47
C ARG A 4 -0.86 16.97 -8.07
N ARG A 5 -1.74 16.81 -7.08
CA ARG A 5 -1.32 16.60 -5.69
C ARG A 5 -0.50 15.33 -5.50
N ILE A 6 -0.87 14.24 -6.17
CA ILE A 6 -0.12 12.97 -6.12
C ILE A 6 1.23 13.12 -6.81
N ALA A 7 1.29 13.78 -7.97
CA ALA A 7 2.54 14.05 -8.68
C ALA A 7 3.52 14.90 -7.84
N ASP A 8 3.03 15.95 -7.18
CA ASP A 8 3.84 16.81 -6.32
C ASP A 8 4.46 16.02 -5.15
N ILE A 9 3.66 15.15 -4.50
CA ILE A 9 4.13 14.30 -3.40
C ILE A 9 5.12 13.26 -3.91
N ALA A 10 4.84 12.60 -5.02
CA ALA A 10 5.73 11.58 -5.61
C ALA A 10 7.09 12.19 -6.00
N HIS A 11 7.08 13.41 -6.56
CA HIS A 11 8.29 14.15 -6.89
C HIS A 11 9.08 14.50 -5.63
N ALA A 12 8.42 15.03 -4.60
CA ALA A 12 9.07 15.37 -3.32
C ALA A 12 9.70 14.15 -2.62
N GLN A 13 9.18 12.94 -2.85
CA GLN A 13 9.70 11.69 -2.31
C GLN A 13 10.63 10.93 -3.27
N GLY A 14 10.86 11.44 -4.50
CA GLY A 14 11.75 10.82 -5.49
C GLY A 14 11.26 9.47 -6.04
N VAL A 15 9.95 9.24 -6.07
CA VAL A 15 9.33 7.96 -6.51
C VAL A 15 8.38 8.12 -7.70
N SER A 16 8.46 9.23 -8.44
CA SER A 16 7.56 9.54 -9.54
C SER A 16 7.52 8.47 -10.64
N ASP A 17 8.62 7.75 -10.85
CA ASP A 17 8.77 6.64 -11.80
C ASP A 17 8.08 5.33 -11.32
N ARG A 18 7.60 5.31 -10.09
CA ARG A 18 6.98 4.14 -9.44
C ARG A 18 5.54 4.39 -8.98
N VAL A 19 4.94 5.52 -9.36
CA VAL A 19 3.59 5.91 -8.95
C VAL A 19 2.69 6.03 -10.18
N ASP A 20 1.74 5.10 -10.29
CA ASP A 20 0.67 5.16 -11.27
C ASP A 20 -0.64 5.62 -10.60
N LEU A 21 -1.31 6.58 -11.21
CA LEU A 21 -2.65 7.01 -10.79
C LEU A 21 -3.72 6.37 -11.67
N ILE A 22 -4.50 5.49 -11.07
CA ILE A 22 -5.61 4.79 -11.72
C ILE A 22 -6.92 5.41 -11.24
N ASP A 23 -7.71 5.98 -12.16
CA ASP A 23 -8.97 6.68 -11.89
C ASP A 23 -10.17 5.84 -12.36
N GLY A 24 -10.25 4.59 -11.86
CA GLY A 24 -11.28 3.62 -12.20
C GLY A 24 -10.75 2.30 -12.79
N GLY A 25 -11.64 1.34 -12.99
CA GLY A 25 -11.30 -0.02 -13.46
C GLY A 25 -11.77 -1.10 -12.50
N ASP A 26 -11.27 -2.32 -12.72
CA ASP A 26 -11.60 -3.50 -11.89
C ASP A 26 -10.63 -3.60 -10.71
N LEU A 27 -11.10 -3.12 -9.55
CA LEU A 27 -10.34 -3.11 -8.31
C LEU A 27 -9.92 -4.52 -7.87
N ASP A 28 -10.77 -5.52 -8.06
CA ASP A 28 -10.50 -6.90 -7.62
C ASP A 28 -9.32 -7.47 -8.41
N ARG A 29 -9.26 -7.20 -9.72
CA ARG A 29 -8.10 -7.57 -10.55
C ARG A 29 -6.82 -6.86 -10.14
N LEU A 30 -6.90 -5.58 -9.77
CA LEU A 30 -5.75 -4.81 -9.30
C LEU A 30 -5.22 -5.40 -7.98
N ILE A 31 -6.11 -5.68 -7.02
CA ILE A 31 -5.77 -6.30 -5.74
C ILE A 31 -5.19 -7.70 -5.93
N ALA A 32 -5.80 -8.53 -6.79
CA ALA A 32 -5.34 -9.89 -7.05
C ALA A 32 -3.91 -9.93 -7.62
N ARG A 33 -3.51 -8.91 -8.37
CA ARG A 33 -2.14 -8.78 -8.93
C ARG A 33 -1.18 -8.02 -8.03
N ALA A 34 -1.67 -7.36 -6.99
CA ALA A 34 -0.83 -6.66 -6.04
C ALA A 34 0.00 -7.64 -5.18
N VAL A 35 1.20 -7.20 -4.80
CA VAL A 35 2.05 -7.89 -3.82
C VAL A 35 1.51 -7.69 -2.39
N GLY A 36 0.87 -6.54 -2.15
CA GLY A 36 0.19 -6.19 -0.91
C GLY A 36 -0.61 -4.90 -1.10
N VAL A 37 -1.51 -4.62 -0.18
CA VAL A 37 -2.42 -3.46 -0.25
C VAL A 37 -2.26 -2.60 0.99
N VAL A 38 -1.94 -1.32 0.78
CA VAL A 38 -1.99 -0.31 1.83
C VAL A 38 -3.22 0.55 1.59
N THR A 39 -4.13 0.63 2.56
CA THR A 39 -5.39 1.35 2.38
C THR A 39 -5.86 2.01 3.66
N VAL A 40 -6.68 3.05 3.54
CA VAL A 40 -7.45 3.62 4.66
C VAL A 40 -8.94 3.27 4.55
N ASN A 41 -9.32 2.52 3.51
CA ASN A 41 -10.70 2.20 3.17
C ASN A 41 -11.07 0.78 3.64
N SER A 42 -12.28 0.62 4.18
CA SER A 42 -12.80 -0.64 4.69
C SER A 42 -13.17 -1.65 3.60
N THR A 43 -13.72 -1.20 2.47
CA THR A 43 -14.10 -2.07 1.35
C THR A 43 -12.86 -2.66 0.68
N VAL A 44 -11.88 -1.81 0.36
CA VAL A 44 -10.61 -2.25 -0.23
C VAL A 44 -9.86 -3.18 0.74
N GLY A 45 -9.87 -2.87 2.02
CA GLY A 45 -9.24 -3.70 3.05
C GLY A 45 -9.88 -5.08 3.15
N LEU A 46 -11.21 -5.16 3.19
CA LEU A 46 -11.94 -6.42 3.24
C LEU A 46 -11.73 -7.25 1.96
N THR A 47 -11.81 -6.62 0.79
CA THR A 47 -11.56 -7.30 -0.50
C THR A 47 -10.15 -7.87 -0.57
N ALA A 48 -9.14 -7.13 -0.11
CA ALA A 48 -7.76 -7.62 -0.10
C ALA A 48 -7.51 -8.76 0.90
N LEU A 49 -8.19 -8.74 2.06
CA LEU A 49 -8.19 -9.87 2.99
C LEU A 49 -8.83 -11.12 2.37
N LEU A 50 -9.98 -10.95 1.70
CA LEU A 50 -10.66 -12.05 1.01
C LEU A 50 -9.80 -12.62 -0.15
N ALA A 51 -9.01 -11.77 -0.80
CA ALA A 51 -8.05 -12.17 -1.83
C ALA A 51 -6.74 -12.77 -1.26
N ALA A 52 -6.67 -13.03 0.05
CA ALA A 52 -5.50 -13.53 0.77
C ALA A 52 -4.22 -12.71 0.53
N LYS A 53 -4.36 -11.39 0.36
CA LYS A 53 -3.24 -10.47 0.18
C LYS A 53 -2.79 -9.89 1.52
N PRO A 54 -1.48 -9.63 1.70
CA PRO A 54 -1.02 -8.84 2.82
C PRO A 54 -1.66 -7.43 2.79
N VAL A 55 -2.34 -7.03 3.88
CA VAL A 55 -3.01 -5.73 4.00
C VAL A 55 -2.45 -4.94 5.17
N ILE A 56 -2.13 -3.67 4.93
CA ILE A 56 -1.83 -2.68 5.97
C ILE A 56 -2.89 -1.59 5.91
N SER A 57 -3.58 -1.35 7.03
CA SER A 57 -4.64 -0.34 7.10
C SER A 57 -4.13 0.91 7.81
N CYS A 58 -3.83 2.00 7.10
CA CYS A 58 -3.30 3.21 7.73
C CYS A 58 -4.34 4.02 8.54
N SER A 59 -5.55 3.49 8.75
CA SER A 59 -6.44 4.00 9.81
C SER A 59 -5.77 3.82 11.17
N ALA A 60 -6.11 4.65 12.16
CA ALA A 60 -5.48 4.67 13.49
C ALA A 60 -5.45 3.32 14.26
N GLN A 61 -6.06 2.27 13.71
CA GLN A 61 -6.18 0.94 14.29
C GLN A 61 -5.14 -0.09 13.78
N ASN A 62 -4.36 0.17 12.72
CA ASN A 62 -3.37 -0.82 12.25
C ASN A 62 -1.93 -0.38 12.56
N ARG A 63 -1.51 -0.69 13.78
CA ARG A 63 -0.11 -0.59 14.20
C ARG A 63 0.61 -1.87 13.76
N VAL A 64 1.05 -1.93 12.52
CA VAL A 64 1.97 -2.99 12.07
C VAL A 64 3.29 -2.81 12.83
N ALA A 65 3.49 -3.66 13.84
CA ALA A 65 4.79 -3.83 14.47
C ALA A 65 5.72 -4.47 13.44
N LEU A 66 6.51 -3.65 12.76
CA LEU A 66 7.67 -4.13 12.01
C LEU A 66 8.62 -4.75 13.03
N ARG A 67 8.63 -6.08 13.11
CA ARG A 67 9.62 -6.84 13.86
C ARG A 67 10.93 -6.70 13.10
N ALA A 68 11.77 -5.77 13.54
CA ALA A 68 13.17 -5.73 13.13
C ALA A 68 13.80 -7.06 13.57
N THR A 69 14.16 -7.92 12.63
CA THR A 69 15.05 -9.05 12.88
C THR A 69 16.45 -8.48 13.10
N SER A 70 16.77 -8.17 14.35
CA SER A 70 18.14 -8.00 14.81
C SER A 70 18.51 -9.27 15.57
N ASP A 71 19.10 -10.23 14.86
CA ASP A 71 19.95 -11.28 15.43
C ASP A 71 20.96 -11.58 14.30
N GLY A 72 22.22 -11.19 14.36
CA GLY A 72 23.11 -11.28 15.50
C GLY A 72 23.99 -12.51 15.31
N ASN A 73 25.03 -12.41 14.48
CA ASN A 73 26.23 -13.20 14.73
C ASN A 73 27.48 -12.45 14.28
N SER A 74 28.19 -11.99 15.30
CA SER A 74 29.60 -11.62 15.35
C SER A 74 30.48 -12.87 15.33
N PHE A 75 31.73 -12.69 14.86
CA PHE A 75 32.87 -13.60 14.72
C PHE A 75 32.99 -14.34 13.39
#